data_AF-A0AAW2WKP8-F1
#
_entry.id   AF-A0AAW2WKP8-F1
#
_cell.length_a   1.000
_cell.length_b   1.000
_cell.length_c   1.000
_cell.angle_alpha   90.00
_cell.angle_beta   90.00
_cell.angle_gamma   90.00
#
_symmetry.space_group_name_H-M   'P 1'
#
loop_
_entity.id
_entity.type
_entity.pdbx_description
1 polymer ?
#
loop_
_entity_poly.entity_id
_entity_poly.type
_entity_poly.pdbx_seq_one_letter_code
_entity_poly.pdbx_strand_id
1 'polypeptide(L)'
;MPKWIPADELAALFWLGDWRPSTILELLRSLAHSLLDPFGVDRALSQLIHDIRIEEAVIDEEMTEIQANCVLHLPFGPTNTEGNWLAPARVRSEFKKIHRVITKAQNLRIKALELAVTKVLSQTDAAEFLVAFVGIQEAIHEYSIKHKTRKGPVCIDELAIHSGILE
;
A
#
# COMPACT_ATOMS: atom_id res chain seq x y z
N MET A 1 13.49 2.00 6.48
CA MET A 1 12.96 2.92 5.46
C MET A 1 13.71 4.25 5.52
N PRO A 2 13.94 4.94 4.40
CA PRO A 2 14.61 6.24 4.41
C PRO A 2 13.74 7.27 5.14
N LYS A 3 14.32 8.00 6.10
CA LYS A 3 13.61 8.95 6.98
C LYS A 3 13.14 10.24 6.28
N TRP A 4 13.44 10.40 4.98
CA TRP A 4 13.33 11.67 4.26
C TRP A 4 12.07 11.82 3.41
N ILE A 5 11.32 10.74 3.20
CA ILE A 5 10.13 10.76 2.33
C ILE A 5 8.93 11.35 3.11
N PRO A 6 8.31 12.45 2.63
CA PRO A 6 7.05 12.97 3.14
C PRO A 6 5.96 11.95 3.42
N ALA A 7 5.18 12.15 4.50
CA ALA A 7 4.06 11.26 4.84
C ALA A 7 3.01 11.17 3.73
N ASP A 8 2.73 12.25 3.00
CA ASP A 8 1.80 12.25 1.87
C ASP A 8 2.40 11.60 0.61
N GLU A 9 3.73 11.52 0.49
CA GLU A 9 4.42 10.78 -0.58
C GLU A 9 4.51 9.31 -0.24
N LEU A 10 4.79 8.97 1.02
CA LEU A 10 4.60 7.63 1.55
C LEU A 10 3.15 7.21 1.32
N ALA A 11 2.16 8.04 1.68
CA ALA A 11 0.77 7.76 1.38
C ALA A 11 0.59 7.55 -0.12
N ALA A 12 0.97 8.44 -1.03
CA ALA A 12 0.81 8.16 -2.45
C ALA A 12 1.52 6.88 -2.96
N LEU A 13 2.65 6.48 -2.37
CA LEU A 13 3.35 5.22 -2.64
C LEU A 13 2.71 3.98 -1.96
N PHE A 14 1.95 4.18 -0.87
CA PHE A 14 1.25 3.16 -0.08
C PHE A 14 -0.28 3.14 -0.32
N TRP A 15 -0.80 4.14 -1.02
CA TRP A 15 -2.16 4.68 -0.93
C TRP A 15 -2.52 5.45 -2.23
N LEU A 16 -2.07 4.98 -3.40
CA LEU A 16 -3.06 4.92 -4.47
C LEU A 16 -4.01 3.79 -4.07
N GLY A 17 -5.09 4.18 -3.39
CA GLY A 17 -6.15 3.29 -2.94
C GLY A 17 -6.57 2.33 -4.05
N ASP A 18 -6.76 1.08 -3.70
CA ASP A 18 -7.08 -0.05 -4.60
C ASP A 18 -6.06 -0.37 -5.70
N TRP A 19 -4.87 0.25 -5.75
CA TRP A 19 -3.80 -0.23 -6.62
C TRP A 19 -3.16 -1.49 -6.04
N ARG A 20 -3.84 -2.61 -6.31
CA ARG A 20 -3.30 -3.97 -6.26
C ARG A 20 -1.99 -4.00 -7.05
N PRO A 21 -0.92 -4.66 -6.56
CA PRO A 21 0.29 -4.92 -7.34
C PRO A 21 0.07 -5.29 -8.82
N SER A 22 -1.02 -5.97 -9.16
CA SER A 22 -1.46 -6.36 -10.51
C SER A 22 -2.00 -5.21 -11.35
N THR A 23 -2.40 -4.08 -10.77
CA THR A 23 -2.98 -2.92 -11.48
C THR A 23 -2.02 -2.35 -12.51
N ILE A 24 -0.72 -2.29 -12.20
CA ILE A 24 0.29 -1.80 -13.16
C ILE A 24 0.34 -2.67 -14.42
N LEU A 25 0.11 -3.98 -14.25
CA LEU A 25 0.09 -4.95 -15.33
C LEU A 25 -1.21 -4.87 -16.13
N GLU A 26 -2.34 -4.61 -15.48
CA GLU A 26 -3.61 -4.34 -16.16
C GLU A 26 -3.56 -3.04 -16.99
N LEU A 27 -2.89 -2.01 -16.47
CA LEU A 27 -2.63 -0.78 -17.24
C LEU A 27 -1.78 -1.08 -18.47
N LEU A 28 -0.69 -1.84 -18.32
CA LEU A 28 0.10 -2.30 -19.47
C LEU A 28 -0.73 -3.13 -20.45
N ARG A 29 -1.68 -3.91 -19.96
CA ARG A 29 -2.57 -4.73 -20.81
C ARG A 29 -3.47 -3.86 -21.66
N SER A 30 -4.00 -2.79 -21.09
CA SER A 30 -4.79 -1.80 -21.84
C SER A 30 -3.98 -1.09 -22.95
N LEU A 31 -2.66 -1.04 -22.78
CA LEU A 31 -1.72 -0.46 -23.75
C LEU A 31 -1.14 -1.50 -24.72
N ALA A 32 -1.42 -2.80 -24.53
CA ALA A 32 -0.79 -3.87 -25.29
C ALA A 32 -1.10 -3.82 -26.80
N HIS A 33 -2.25 -3.25 -27.19
CA HIS A 33 -2.60 -3.02 -28.59
C HIS A 33 -1.72 -1.97 -29.29
N SER A 34 -1.02 -1.14 -28.52
CA SER A 34 -0.05 -0.15 -29.01
C SER A 34 1.39 -0.69 -29.02
N LEU A 35 1.63 -1.91 -28.54
CA LEU A 35 2.96 -2.53 -28.47
C LEU A 35 3.27 -3.32 -29.75
N LEU A 36 4.57 -3.47 -30.04
CA LEU A 36 5.08 -4.08 -31.28
C LEU A 36 4.72 -5.57 -31.47
N ASP A 37 4.43 -6.33 -30.41
CA ASP A 37 3.97 -7.75 -30.46
C ASP A 37 2.76 -8.00 -29.53
N PRO A 38 1.53 -7.69 -29.98
CA PRO A 38 0.36 -7.71 -29.10
C PRO A 38 -0.05 -9.11 -28.62
N PHE A 39 0.21 -10.18 -29.40
CA PHE A 39 -0.24 -11.54 -29.05
C PHE A 39 0.70 -12.25 -28.07
N GLY A 40 2.02 -12.11 -28.25
CA GLY A 40 3.01 -12.64 -27.31
C GLY A 40 2.95 -11.93 -25.95
N VAL A 41 2.82 -10.61 -25.99
CA VAL A 41 2.72 -9.75 -24.81
C VAL A 41 1.44 -10.03 -24.01
N ASP A 42 0.27 -10.17 -24.65
CA ASP A 42 -0.99 -10.41 -23.93
C ASP A 42 -0.99 -11.74 -23.15
N ARG A 43 -0.39 -12.80 -23.72
CA ARG A 43 -0.25 -14.09 -23.02
C ARG A 43 0.72 -13.99 -21.84
N ALA A 44 1.91 -13.41 -22.06
CA ALA A 44 2.92 -13.26 -21.00
C ALA A 44 2.38 -12.40 -19.85
N LEU A 45 1.66 -11.33 -20.18
CA LEU A 45 1.05 -10.42 -19.22
C LEU A 45 -0.11 -11.07 -18.48
N SER A 46 -0.95 -11.86 -19.15
CA SER A 46 -2.02 -12.64 -18.50
C SER A 46 -1.46 -13.61 -17.45
N GLN A 47 -0.39 -14.33 -17.79
CA GLN A 47 0.27 -15.24 -16.84
C GLN A 47 0.86 -14.46 -15.66
N LEU A 48 1.54 -13.35 -15.94
CA LEU A 48 2.15 -12.53 -14.90
C LEU A 48 1.09 -11.92 -13.95
N ILE A 49 -0.03 -11.44 -14.49
CA ILE A 49 -1.16 -10.95 -13.70
C ILE A 49 -1.68 -12.06 -12.79
N HIS A 50 -1.85 -13.27 -13.31
CA HIS A 50 -2.32 -14.41 -12.53
C HIS A 50 -1.36 -14.73 -11.38
N ASP A 51 -0.06 -14.83 -11.66
CA ASP A 51 0.96 -15.14 -10.65
C ASP A 51 1.01 -14.06 -9.56
N ILE A 52 0.94 -12.77 -9.92
CA ILE A 52 0.91 -11.67 -8.96
C ILE A 52 -0.35 -11.71 -8.11
N ARG A 53 -1.52 -12.03 -8.69
CA ARG A 53 -2.78 -12.13 -7.94
C ARG A 53 -2.80 -13.25 -6.91
N ILE A 54 -2.08 -14.35 -7.16
CA ILE A 54 -1.90 -15.41 -6.16
C ILE A 54 -1.16 -14.86 -4.93
N GLU A 55 -0.04 -14.18 -5.15
CA GLU A 55 0.74 -13.57 -4.07
C GLU A 55 -0.03 -12.45 -3.34
N GLU A 56 -0.84 -11.69 -4.07
CA GLU A 56 -1.77 -10.71 -3.47
C GLU A 56 -2.78 -11.39 -2.53
N ALA A 57 -3.37 -12.50 -2.94
CA ALA A 57 -4.33 -13.24 -2.12
C ALA A 57 -3.69 -13.76 -0.82
N VAL A 58 -2.45 -14.22 -0.87
CA VAL A 58 -1.69 -14.63 0.32
C VAL A 58 -1.47 -13.45 1.26
N ILE A 59 -1.08 -12.28 0.73
CA ILE A 59 -0.89 -11.06 1.53
C ILE A 59 -2.20 -10.59 2.15
N ASP A 60 -3.31 -10.66 1.41
CA ASP A 60 -4.64 -10.30 1.90
C ASP A 60 -5.11 -11.22 3.03
N GLU A 61 -4.87 -12.51 2.91
CA GLU A 61 -5.18 -13.49 3.97
C GLU A 61 -4.39 -13.17 5.25
N GLU A 62 -3.08 -12.91 5.13
CA GLU A 62 -2.25 -12.49 6.27
C GLU A 62 -2.76 -11.19 6.90
N MET A 63 -3.15 -10.20 6.09
CA MET A 63 -3.69 -8.94 6.60
C MET A 63 -5.03 -9.15 7.33
N THR A 64 -5.89 -10.02 6.78
CA THR A 64 -7.20 -10.36 7.34
C THR A 64 -7.04 -11.04 8.70
N GLU A 65 -6.09 -11.98 8.82
CA GLU A 65 -5.77 -12.65 10.09
C GLU A 65 -5.30 -11.63 11.14
N ILE A 66 -4.43 -10.68 10.76
CA ILE A 66 -3.96 -9.62 11.67
C ILE A 66 -5.12 -8.72 12.08
N GLN A 67 -6.00 -8.32 11.16
CA GLN A 67 -7.18 -7.51 11.49
C GLN A 67 -8.12 -8.25 12.44
N ALA A 68 -8.36 -9.55 12.23
CA ALA A 68 -9.15 -10.37 13.13
C ALA A 68 -8.51 -10.44 14.53
N ASN A 69 -7.20 -10.68 14.62
CA ASN A 69 -6.46 -10.65 15.88
C ASN A 69 -6.55 -9.29 16.57
N CYS A 70 -6.46 -8.20 15.81
CA CYS A 70 -6.64 -6.86 16.33
C CYS A 70 -8.02 -6.70 16.98
N VAL A 71 -9.08 -7.06 16.28
CA VAL A 71 -10.47 -6.92 16.76
C VAL A 71 -10.74 -7.81 17.97
N LEU A 72 -10.25 -9.05 17.98
CA LEU A 72 -10.57 -10.04 19.01
C LEU A 72 -9.71 -9.94 20.27
N HIS A 73 -8.47 -9.43 20.15
CA HIS A 73 -7.47 -9.56 21.21
C HIS A 73 -6.82 -8.25 21.67
N LEU A 74 -7.04 -7.14 20.96
CA LEU A 74 -6.57 -5.84 21.43
C LEU A 74 -7.55 -5.21 22.42
N PRO A 75 -7.04 -4.60 23.49
CA PRO A 75 -7.87 -3.92 24.46
C PRO A 75 -8.29 -2.55 23.91
N PHE A 76 -9.58 -2.39 23.59
CA PHE A 76 -10.16 -1.11 23.15
C PHE A 76 -11.03 -0.41 24.22
N GLY A 77 -11.02 -0.89 25.46
CA GLY A 77 -11.81 -0.35 26.57
C GLY A 77 -11.01 -0.21 27.87
N PRO A 78 -11.54 0.55 28.87
CA PRO A 78 -10.87 0.75 30.15
C PRO A 78 -10.78 -0.58 30.93
N THR A 79 -9.57 -1.10 31.12
CA THR A 79 -9.32 -2.34 31.85
C THR A 79 -8.95 -2.03 33.30
N ASN A 80 -9.85 -2.31 34.25
CA ASN A 80 -9.70 -1.99 35.68
C ASN A 80 -8.73 -2.91 36.47
N THR A 81 -7.84 -3.66 35.82
CA THR A 81 -6.99 -4.65 36.49
C THR A 81 -5.63 -4.77 35.81
N GLU A 82 -4.59 -4.84 36.64
CA GLU A 82 -3.16 -5.23 36.53
C GLU A 82 -2.52 -5.66 35.18
N GLY A 83 -3.28 -6.03 34.15
CA GLY A 83 -2.83 -6.33 32.78
C GLY A 83 -2.51 -5.12 31.90
N ASN A 84 -2.62 -3.89 32.43
CA ASN A 84 -2.43 -2.64 31.69
C ASN A 84 -1.02 -2.50 31.04
N TRP A 85 0.00 -3.14 31.61
CA TRP A 85 1.37 -3.11 31.08
C TRP A 85 1.59 -3.97 29.82
N LEU A 86 0.79 -5.02 29.63
CA LEU A 86 0.90 -5.91 28.46
C LEU A 86 0.13 -5.39 27.25
N ALA A 87 -0.81 -4.46 27.45
CA ALA A 87 -1.62 -3.86 26.39
C ALA A 87 -0.76 -3.12 25.33
N PRO A 88 0.19 -2.23 25.70
CA PRO A 88 1.07 -1.58 24.73
C PRO A 88 1.98 -2.56 23.98
N ALA A 89 2.41 -3.65 24.65
CA ALA A 89 3.27 -4.67 24.03
C ALA A 89 2.52 -5.48 22.98
N ARG A 90 1.25 -5.85 23.23
CA ARG A 90 0.38 -6.52 22.26
C ARG A 90 0.06 -5.64 21.06
N VAL A 91 -0.34 -4.40 21.31
CA VAL A 91 -0.56 -3.40 20.24
C VAL A 91 0.70 -3.26 19.38
N ARG A 92 1.87 -3.05 20.00
CA ARG A 92 3.15 -2.95 19.27
C ARG A 92 3.47 -4.22 18.46
N SER A 93 3.13 -5.40 18.96
CA SER A 93 3.31 -6.67 18.25
C SER A 93 2.45 -6.71 16.98
N GLU A 94 1.17 -6.37 17.06
CA GLU A 94 0.29 -6.34 15.90
C GLU A 94 0.73 -5.28 14.87
N PHE A 95 1.15 -4.09 15.31
CA PHE A 95 1.73 -3.07 14.42
C PHE A 95 2.99 -3.55 13.70
N LYS A 96 3.84 -4.36 14.34
CA LYS A 96 4.99 -4.98 13.66
C LYS A 96 4.55 -5.96 12.57
N LYS A 97 3.48 -6.73 12.79
CA LYS A 97 2.92 -7.64 11.78
C LYS A 97 2.32 -6.85 10.61
N ILE A 98 1.55 -5.80 10.89
CA ILE A 98 1.01 -4.89 9.86
C ILE A 98 2.15 -4.31 9.02
N HIS A 99 3.21 -3.80 9.67
CA HIS A 99 4.37 -3.26 8.96
C HIS A 99 5.04 -4.30 8.05
N ARG A 100 5.14 -5.56 8.50
CA ARG A 100 5.67 -6.66 7.70
C ARG A 100 4.80 -6.95 6.47
N VAL A 101 3.47 -7.02 6.61
CA VAL A 101 2.54 -7.23 5.49
C VAL A 101 2.62 -6.08 4.49
N ILE A 102 2.64 -4.84 4.98
CA ILE A 102 2.84 -3.65 4.14
C ILE A 102 4.15 -3.76 3.35
N THR A 103 5.24 -4.16 4.00
CA THR A 103 6.54 -4.35 3.34
C THR A 103 6.49 -5.44 2.27
N LYS A 104 5.81 -6.57 2.53
CA LYS A 104 5.59 -7.62 1.53
C LYS A 104 4.83 -7.10 0.31
N ALA A 105 3.76 -6.35 0.53
CA ALA A 105 2.97 -5.76 -0.55
C ALA A 105 3.79 -4.78 -1.39
N GLN A 106 4.67 -3.97 -0.76
CA GLN A 106 5.59 -3.09 -1.50
C GLN A 106 6.59 -3.88 -2.35
N ASN A 107 7.20 -4.91 -1.79
CA ASN A 107 8.14 -5.75 -2.53
C ASN A 107 7.46 -6.43 -3.72
N LEU A 108 6.19 -6.85 -3.57
CA LEU A 108 5.42 -7.43 -4.66
C LEU A 108 5.13 -6.42 -5.78
N ARG A 109 4.87 -5.15 -5.45
CA ARG A 109 4.73 -4.07 -6.45
C ARG A 109 6.01 -3.86 -7.25
N ILE A 110 7.16 -3.80 -6.57
CA ILE A 110 8.47 -3.65 -7.21
C ILE A 110 8.73 -4.86 -8.12
N LYS A 111 8.46 -6.08 -7.63
CA LYS A 111 8.60 -7.31 -8.41
C LYS A 111 7.68 -7.31 -9.65
N ALA A 112 6.45 -6.84 -9.54
CA ALA A 112 5.54 -6.73 -10.69
C ALA A 112 6.11 -5.77 -11.76
N LEU A 113 6.64 -4.62 -11.34
CA LEU A 113 7.32 -3.66 -12.21
C LEU A 113 8.54 -4.27 -12.90
N GLU A 114 9.41 -4.93 -12.14
CA GLU A 114 10.61 -5.60 -12.66
C GLU A 114 10.24 -6.66 -13.70
N LEU A 115 9.23 -7.49 -13.40
CA LEU A 115 8.78 -8.55 -14.31
C LEU A 115 8.14 -8.00 -15.58
N ALA A 116 7.40 -6.88 -15.49
CA ALA A 116 6.89 -6.20 -16.68
C ALA A 116 8.03 -5.72 -17.59
N VAL A 117 9.02 -5.03 -17.03
CA VAL A 117 10.16 -4.47 -17.75
C VAL A 117 11.04 -5.56 -18.37
N THR A 118 11.24 -6.68 -17.67
CA THR A 118 12.20 -7.71 -18.08
C THR A 118 11.60 -8.85 -18.89
N LYS A 119 10.30 -9.13 -18.75
CA LYS A 119 9.65 -10.30 -19.38
C LYS A 119 8.54 -9.94 -20.35
N VAL A 120 8.01 -8.73 -20.31
CA VAL A 120 6.85 -8.34 -21.13
C VAL A 120 7.23 -7.28 -22.16
N LEU A 121 7.92 -6.23 -21.75
CA LEU A 121 8.24 -5.09 -22.62
C LEU A 121 9.50 -5.34 -23.46
N SER A 122 9.51 -4.79 -24.68
CA SER A 122 10.74 -4.66 -25.46
C SER A 122 11.68 -3.62 -24.81
N GLN A 123 12.95 -3.58 -25.19
CA GLN A 123 13.92 -2.63 -24.61
C GLN A 123 13.47 -1.17 -24.80
N THR A 124 12.89 -0.83 -25.96
CA THR A 124 12.40 0.53 -26.25
C THR A 124 11.17 0.84 -25.40
N ASP A 125 10.17 -0.04 -25.40
CA ASP A 125 8.93 0.16 -24.64
C ASP A 125 9.21 0.22 -23.13
N ALA A 126 10.16 -0.58 -22.64
CA ALA A 126 10.61 -0.56 -21.25
C ALA A 126 11.22 0.80 -20.86
N ALA A 127 12.03 1.40 -21.73
CA ALA A 127 12.62 2.71 -21.47
C ALA A 127 11.55 3.81 -21.41
N GLU A 128 10.62 3.83 -22.37
CA GLU A 128 9.51 4.78 -22.38
C GLU A 128 8.61 4.62 -21.16
N PHE A 129 8.29 3.38 -20.80
CA PHE A 129 7.50 3.07 -19.62
C PHE A 129 8.17 3.53 -18.33
N LEU A 130 9.47 3.30 -18.16
CA LEU A 130 10.21 3.74 -16.97
C LEU A 130 10.29 5.26 -16.87
N VAL A 131 10.47 5.98 -17.98
CA VAL A 131 10.42 7.44 -18.01
C VAL A 131 9.05 7.96 -17.58
N ALA A 132 7.97 7.37 -18.12
CA ALA A 132 6.60 7.74 -17.73
C ALA A 132 6.33 7.44 -16.24
N PHE A 133 6.80 6.28 -15.75
CA PHE A 133 6.66 5.89 -14.35
C PHE A 133 7.37 6.86 -13.40
N VAL A 134 8.62 7.26 -13.71
CA VAL A 134 9.36 8.28 -12.94
C VAL A 134 8.61 9.61 -12.96
N GLY A 135 8.07 10.03 -14.10
CA GLY A 135 7.26 11.26 -14.19
C GLY A 135 6.05 11.27 -13.25
N ILE A 136 5.38 10.12 -13.08
CA ILE A 136 4.29 9.98 -12.09
C ILE A 136 4.84 10.14 -10.66
N GLN A 137 5.98 9.51 -10.35
CA GLN A 137 6.61 9.62 -9.03
C GLN A 137 7.02 11.05 -8.71
N GLU A 138 7.58 11.78 -9.67
CA GLU A 138 7.95 13.19 -9.54
C GLU A 138 6.71 14.09 -9.33
N ALA A 139 5.64 13.87 -10.09
CA ALA A 139 4.39 14.63 -9.92
C ALA A 139 3.78 14.42 -8.53
N ILE A 140 3.80 13.18 -8.04
CA ILE A 140 3.38 12.83 -6.68
C ILE A 140 4.27 13.52 -5.63
N HIS A 141 5.59 13.47 -5.82
CA HIS A 141 6.56 14.11 -4.92
C HIS A 141 6.33 15.62 -4.83
N GLU A 142 6.20 16.29 -5.97
CA GLU A 142 5.89 17.72 -6.02
C GLU A 142 4.58 18.07 -5.33
N TYR A 143 3.52 17.28 -5.58
CA TYR A 143 2.22 17.47 -4.95
C TYR A 143 2.34 17.36 -3.42
N SER A 144 3.05 16.34 -2.94
CA SER A 144 3.29 16.10 -1.52
C SER A 144 4.05 17.25 -0.84
N ILE A 145 5.10 17.79 -1.48
CA ILE A 145 5.83 18.97 -0.99
C ILE A 145 4.90 20.19 -0.90
N LYS A 146 4.10 20.44 -1.95
CA LYS A 146 3.16 21.57 -2.01
C LYS A 146 2.02 21.46 -0.99
N HIS A 147 1.60 20.24 -0.62
CA HIS A 147 0.52 20.01 0.35
C HIS A 147 0.98 19.88 1.80
N LYS A 148 2.23 19.49 2.06
CA LYS A 148 2.82 19.48 3.41
C LYS A 148 2.78 20.85 4.09
N THR A 149 2.82 21.94 3.32
CA THR A 149 2.79 23.32 3.84
C THR A 149 1.37 23.78 4.22
N ARG A 150 0.31 23.02 3.88
CA ARG A 150 -1.09 23.39 4.15
C ARG A 150 -1.72 22.70 5.37
N LYS A 151 -1.10 21.67 5.94
CA LYS A 151 -1.65 20.98 7.12
C LYS A 151 -1.11 21.61 8.40
N GLY A 152 -1.91 22.50 9.01
CA GLY A 152 -1.82 22.77 10.45
C GLY A 152 -2.12 21.50 11.27
N PRO A 153 -1.88 21.50 12.60
CA PRO A 153 -2.12 20.33 13.44
C PRO A 153 -3.55 19.83 13.23
N VAL A 154 -3.67 18.55 12.87
CA VAL A 154 -4.96 17.87 12.74
C VAL A 154 -5.55 17.80 14.14
N CYS A 155 -6.53 18.65 14.43
CA CYS A 155 -7.39 18.49 15.59
C CYS A 155 -8.39 17.37 15.28
N ILE A 156 -8.30 16.29 16.04
CA ILE A 156 -9.44 15.39 16.18
C ILE A 156 -10.36 16.13 17.14
N ASP A 157 -11.54 16.55 16.66
CA ASP A 157 -12.60 16.97 17.56
C ASP A 157 -12.98 15.74 18.40
N GLU A 158 -12.47 15.67 19.62
CA GLU A 158 -13.04 14.79 20.64
C GLU A 158 -14.49 15.23 20.79
N LEU A 159 -15.40 14.48 20.17
CA LEU A 159 -16.82 14.55 20.50
C LEU A 159 -16.92 14.26 22.00
N ALA A 160 -17.01 15.34 22.77
CA ALA A 160 -17.20 15.33 24.20
C ALA A 160 -18.48 14.53 24.48
N ILE A 161 -18.31 13.28 24.91
CA ILE A 161 -19.37 12.54 25.57
C ILE A 161 -19.55 13.24 26.91
N HIS A 162 -20.42 14.26 26.92
CA HIS A 162 -20.95 14.83 28.14
C HIS A 162 -21.72 13.71 28.86
N SER A 163 -21.04 13.05 29.80
CA SER A 163 -21.72 12.36 30.89
C SER A 163 -22.35 13.44 31.77
N GLY A 164 -23.65 13.66 31.58
CA GLY A 164 -24.45 14.43 32.52
C GLY A 164 -24.49 13.72 33.85
N ILE A 165 -23.84 14.31 34.85
CA ILE A 165 -24.18 14.13 36.27
C ILE A 165 -24.99 15.38 36.66
N LEU A 166 -26.10 15.15 37.37
CA LEU A 166 -27.07 16.04 38.05
C LEU A 166 -28.48 15.63 37.54
N GLU A 167 -29.38 15.03 38.32
CA GLU A 167 -29.63 15.03 39.78
C GLU A 167 -30.05 13.65 40.30
#